data_AF-A0A4Y6S371-F1
#
_entry.id   AF-A0A4Y6S371-F1
#
_cell.length_a   1.000
_cell.length_b   1.000
_cell.length_c   1.000
_cell.angle_alpha   90.00
_cell.angle_beta   90.00
_cell.angle_gamma   90.00
#
_symmetry.space_group_name_H-M   'P 1'
#
loop_
_entity.id
_entity.type
_entity.pdbx_description
1 polymer ?
#
loop_
_entity_poly.entity_id
_entity_poly.type
_entity_poly.pdbx_seq_one_letter_code
_entity_poly.pdbx_strand_id
1 'polypeptide(L)'
;MPIVELHLLQGYGAEDKRRLHEGLTNAVRLVVPAAPEAITVMIHEMEPANYSRGGIHRTGAAAHTDPAEIVKDFLGTMEARDLESARAFLSEDFFMQFPGAPPMYTLEELIAWAGPRYRFVKKAYQGFDVLQDTGPAALVYCRGTLSGEWPDGTPFDGIRFIDRFEIETGKITRQDVWNDLAEVKAIV
;
A
#
# COMPACT_ATOMS: atom_id res chain seq x y z
N MET A 1 -19.07 -12.69 -21.42
CA MET A 1 -19.01 -11.22 -21.38
C MET A 1 -19.71 -10.76 -20.11
N PRO A 2 -19.00 -10.71 -18.97
CA PRO A 2 -19.58 -10.29 -17.70
C PRO A 2 -20.01 -8.82 -17.73
N ILE A 3 -21.15 -8.52 -17.12
CA ILE A 3 -21.62 -7.16 -16.89
C ILE A 3 -21.76 -6.96 -15.39
N VAL A 4 -21.17 -5.88 -14.88
CA VAL A 4 -21.26 -5.45 -13.49
C VAL A 4 -21.89 -4.07 -13.46
N GLU A 5 -23.01 -3.94 -12.75
CA GLU A 5 -23.67 -2.66 -12.50
C GLU A 5 -23.47 -2.28 -11.03
N LEU A 6 -22.88 -1.11 -10.80
CA LEU A 6 -22.64 -0.55 -9.47
C LEU A 6 -23.55 0.66 -9.29
N HIS A 7 -24.34 0.67 -8.22
CA HIS A 7 -25.19 1.81 -7.85
C HIS A 7 -24.58 2.53 -6.65
N LEU A 8 -24.27 3.82 -6.81
CA LEU A 8 -23.67 4.67 -5.77
C LEU A 8 -24.49 5.94 -5.54
N LEU A 9 -24.32 6.54 -4.37
CA LEU A 9 -24.68 7.94 -4.19
C LEU A 9 -23.63 8.82 -4.85
N GLN A 10 -24.05 9.96 -5.40
CA GLN A 10 -23.11 10.97 -5.89
C GLN A 10 -22.17 11.45 -4.78
N GLY A 11 -20.99 11.92 -5.19
CA GLY A 11 -19.96 12.47 -4.31
C GLY A 11 -18.54 11.98 -4.62
N TYR A 12 -18.39 11.00 -5.51
CA TYR A 12 -17.11 10.43 -5.90
C TYR A 12 -16.55 11.10 -7.16
N GLY A 13 -15.26 11.41 -7.15
CA GLY A 13 -14.56 12.04 -8.27
C GLY A 13 -14.34 11.08 -9.44
N ALA A 14 -13.83 11.62 -10.56
CA ALA A 14 -13.47 10.82 -11.73
C ALA A 14 -12.41 9.76 -11.40
N GLU A 15 -11.44 10.11 -10.57
CA GLU A 15 -10.36 9.21 -10.17
C GLU A 15 -10.85 8.06 -9.27
N ASP A 16 -11.76 8.34 -8.33
CA ASP A 16 -12.38 7.31 -7.48
C ASP A 16 -13.16 6.30 -8.34
N LYS A 17 -13.91 6.80 -9.32
CA LYS A 17 -14.66 5.96 -10.27
C LYS A 17 -13.73 5.14 -11.15
N ARG A 18 -12.62 5.71 -11.62
CA ARG A 18 -11.59 4.97 -12.38
C ARG A 18 -11.06 3.79 -11.56
N ARG A 19 -10.71 4.01 -10.29
CA ARG A 19 -10.25 2.96 -9.36
C ARG A 19 -11.32 1.89 -9.13
N LEU A 20 -12.60 2.27 -9.02
CA LEU A 20 -13.72 1.32 -8.95
C LEU A 20 -13.87 0.48 -10.22
N HIS A 21 -13.79 1.09 -11.40
CA HIS A 21 -13.85 0.36 -12.67
C HIS A 21 -12.73 -0.68 -12.78
N GLU A 22 -11.50 -0.32 -12.45
CA GLU A 22 -10.35 -1.23 -12.48
C GLU A 22 -10.48 -2.35 -11.45
N GLY A 23 -10.85 -2.00 -10.21
CA GLY A 23 -11.04 -2.95 -9.12
C GLY A 23 -12.11 -4.00 -9.44
N LEU A 24 -13.29 -3.55 -9.90
CA LEU A 24 -14.39 -4.45 -10.28
C LEU A 24 -14.03 -5.32 -11.48
N THR A 25 -13.34 -4.76 -12.48
CA THR A 25 -12.85 -5.53 -13.63
C THR A 25 -11.90 -6.63 -13.19
N ASN A 26 -10.93 -6.32 -12.33
CA ASN A 26 -9.97 -7.29 -11.81
C ASN A 26 -10.64 -8.35 -10.92
N ALA A 27 -11.61 -7.95 -10.09
CA ALA A 27 -12.38 -8.89 -9.28
C ALA A 27 -13.13 -9.93 -10.14
N VAL A 28 -13.74 -9.49 -11.25
CA VAL A 28 -14.37 -10.41 -12.21
C VAL A 28 -13.35 -11.38 -12.81
N ARG A 29 -12.16 -10.90 -13.20
CA ARG A 29 -11.11 -11.72 -13.82
C ARG A 29 -10.55 -12.81 -12.90
N LEU A 30 -10.61 -12.61 -11.58
CA LEU A 30 -10.18 -13.61 -10.60
C LEU A 30 -11.10 -14.84 -10.60
N VAL A 31 -12.36 -14.68 -10.99
CA VAL A 31 -13.39 -15.73 -10.90
C VAL A 31 -13.81 -16.23 -12.28
N VAL A 32 -13.96 -15.32 -13.23
CA VAL A 32 -14.45 -15.61 -14.58
C VAL A 32 -13.27 -15.53 -15.55
N PRO A 33 -13.04 -16.55 -16.38
CA PRO A 33 -11.97 -16.54 -17.40
C PRO A 33 -12.34 -15.63 -18.58
N ALA A 34 -12.52 -14.34 -18.32
CA ALA A 34 -12.82 -13.31 -19.30
C ALA A 34 -11.62 -12.37 -19.43
N ALA A 35 -11.27 -12.02 -20.66
CA ALA A 35 -10.31 -10.96 -20.93
C ALA A 35 -10.88 -9.60 -20.48
N PRO A 36 -10.05 -8.63 -20.05
CA PRO A 36 -10.50 -7.31 -19.59
C PRO A 36 -11.45 -6.61 -20.56
N GLU A 37 -11.15 -6.65 -21.85
CA GLU A 37 -11.95 -6.02 -22.92
C GLU A 37 -13.35 -6.63 -23.11
N ALA A 38 -13.61 -7.80 -22.53
CA ALA A 38 -14.90 -8.48 -22.54
C ALA A 38 -15.71 -8.29 -21.25
N ILE A 39 -15.24 -7.44 -20.33
CA ILE A 39 -15.90 -7.13 -19.06
C ILE A 39 -16.42 -5.70 -19.13
N THR A 40 -17.70 -5.52 -18.82
CA THR A 40 -18.34 -4.21 -18.77
C THR A 40 -18.67 -3.86 -17.34
N VAL A 41 -18.23 -2.67 -16.89
CA VAL A 41 -18.58 -2.10 -15.59
C VAL A 41 -19.31 -0.79 -15.84
N MET A 42 -20.51 -0.64 -15.30
CA MET A 42 -21.31 0.59 -15.38
C MET A 42 -21.57 1.11 -13.97
N ILE A 43 -21.38 2.42 -13.77
CA ILE A 43 -21.67 3.10 -12.50
C ILE A 43 -22.91 3.96 -12.69
N HIS A 44 -23.93 3.71 -11.87
CA HIS A 44 -25.16 4.49 -11.79
C HIS A 44 -25.15 5.31 -10.51
N GLU A 45 -25.16 6.63 -10.64
CA GLU A 45 -25.18 7.52 -9.49
C GLU A 45 -26.59 8.03 -9.18
N MET A 46 -26.90 8.10 -7.89
CA MET A 46 -28.13 8.67 -7.37
C MET A 46 -27.85 9.94 -6.58
N GLU A 47 -28.64 10.98 -6.82
CA GLU A 47 -28.72 12.13 -5.94
C GLU A 47 -29.10 11.68 -4.52
N PRO A 48 -28.46 12.21 -3.45
CA PRO A 48 -28.81 11.85 -2.07
C PRO A 48 -30.30 12.05 -1.74
N ALA A 49 -30.94 13.05 -2.34
CA ALA A 49 -32.37 13.30 -2.19
C ALA A 49 -33.25 12.18 -2.76
N ASN A 50 -32.73 11.38 -3.68
CA ASN A 50 -33.43 10.26 -4.32
C ASN A 50 -33.16 8.91 -3.64
N TYR A 51 -32.43 8.90 -2.51
CA TYR A 51 -32.14 7.69 -1.74
C TYR A 51 -32.50 7.87 -0.27
N SER A 52 -33.07 6.83 0.32
CA SER A 52 -33.29 6.75 1.76
C SER A 52 -33.12 5.32 2.25
N ARG A 53 -32.79 5.17 3.53
CA ARG A 53 -32.78 3.88 4.22
C ARG A 53 -33.63 4.00 5.48
N GLY A 54 -34.76 3.29 5.50
CA GLY A 54 -35.75 3.41 6.57
C GLY A 54 -36.45 4.78 6.61
N GLY A 55 -36.66 5.41 5.44
CA GLY A 55 -37.27 6.74 5.35
C GLY A 55 -36.33 7.91 5.70
N ILE A 56 -35.07 7.63 6.04
CA ILE A 56 -34.05 8.63 6.37
C ILE A 56 -33.10 8.78 5.19
N HIS A 57 -32.99 10.00 4.65
CA HIS A 57 -32.00 10.34 3.62
C HIS A 57 -30.58 10.12 4.14
N ARG A 58 -29.69 9.66 3.25
CA ARG A 58 -28.29 9.39 3.56
C ARG A 58 -27.39 10.04 2.52
N THR A 59 -26.22 10.44 2.97
CA THR A 59 -25.11 10.86 2.11
C THR A 59 -24.07 9.75 2.05
N GLY A 60 -23.38 9.65 0.91
CA GLY A 60 -22.23 8.75 0.79
C GLY A 60 -21.08 9.20 1.71
N ALA A 61 -20.24 8.24 2.11
CA ALA A 61 -18.96 8.58 2.73
C ALA A 61 -18.01 9.17 1.68
N ALA A 62 -16.98 9.89 2.14
CA ALA A 62 -15.90 10.31 1.25
C ALA A 62 -15.12 9.09 0.74
N ALA A 63 -14.53 9.21 -0.44
CA ALA A 63 -13.61 8.20 -0.95
C ALA A 63 -12.40 8.04 -0.02
N HIS A 64 -11.90 6.82 0.10
CA HIS A 64 -10.60 6.59 0.71
C HIS A 64 -9.48 7.04 -0.24
N THR A 65 -8.46 7.70 0.31
CA THR A 65 -7.17 7.89 -0.38
C THR A 65 -6.65 6.54 -0.88
N ASP A 66 -5.96 6.55 -2.01
CA ASP A 66 -5.35 5.32 -2.53
C ASP A 66 -4.29 4.78 -1.56
N PRO A 67 -4.45 3.55 -1.03
CA PRO A 67 -3.45 2.94 -0.17
C PRO A 67 -2.05 2.89 -0.81
N ALA A 68 -1.95 2.69 -2.12
CA ALA A 68 -0.65 2.71 -2.80
C ALA A 68 0.01 4.09 -2.75
N GLU A 69 -0.75 5.16 -2.90
CA GLU A 69 -0.22 6.54 -2.81
C GLU A 69 0.20 6.86 -1.38
N ILE A 70 -0.57 6.46 -0.36
CA ILE A 70 -0.18 6.59 1.06
C ILE A 70 1.20 5.96 1.29
N VAL A 71 1.41 4.74 0.78
CA VAL A 71 2.68 4.03 0.98
C VAL A 71 3.81 4.65 0.17
N LYS A 72 3.57 5.09 -1.07
CA LYS A 72 4.58 5.80 -1.88
C LYS A 72 5.02 7.09 -1.22
N ASP A 73 4.08 7.89 -0.72
CA ASP A 73 4.37 9.17 -0.06
C ASP A 73 5.15 8.94 1.23
N PHE A 74 4.72 7.97 2.06
CA PHE A 74 5.45 7.57 3.25
C PHE A 74 6.90 7.14 2.91
N LEU A 75 7.08 6.26 1.94
CA LEU A 75 8.42 5.79 1.54
C LEU A 75 9.28 6.93 0.96
N GLY A 76 8.67 7.88 0.23
CA GLY A 76 9.33 9.07 -0.27
C GLY A 76 9.85 9.98 0.86
N THR A 77 9.05 10.19 1.91
CA THR A 77 9.50 10.95 3.09
C THR A 77 10.64 10.25 3.84
N MET A 78 10.58 8.91 3.96
CA MET A 78 11.64 8.11 4.56
C MET A 78 12.96 8.20 3.76
N GLU A 79 12.90 8.14 2.42
CA GLU A 79 14.07 8.30 1.55
C GLU A 79 14.67 9.70 1.66
N ALA A 80 13.83 10.74 1.76
CA ALA A 80 14.23 12.12 1.99
C ALA A 80 14.73 12.40 3.42
N ARG A 81 14.62 11.41 4.33
CA ARG A 81 14.92 11.53 5.77
C ARG A 81 14.06 12.57 6.50
N ASP A 82 12.85 12.83 6.02
CA ASP A 82 11.87 13.71 6.64
C ASP A 82 10.97 12.89 7.59
N LEU A 83 11.47 12.67 8.81
CA LEU A 83 10.78 11.83 9.80
C LEU A 83 9.53 12.49 10.38
N GLU A 84 9.46 13.82 10.35
CA GLU A 84 8.29 14.56 10.83
C GLU A 84 7.09 14.30 9.91
N SER A 85 7.29 14.47 8.59
CA SER A 85 6.25 14.14 7.61
C SER A 85 5.96 12.64 7.58
N ALA A 86 6.98 11.78 7.68
CA ALA A 86 6.78 10.32 7.69
C ALA A 86 5.87 9.86 8.84
N ARG A 87 6.02 10.43 10.04
CA ARG A 87 5.15 10.15 11.20
C ARG A 87 3.68 10.47 10.93
N ALA A 88 3.38 11.45 10.09
CA ALA A 88 2.01 11.82 9.78
C ALA A 88 1.24 10.71 9.03
N PHE A 89 1.92 9.71 8.47
CA PHE A 89 1.29 8.55 7.84
C PHE A 89 0.99 7.40 8.80
N LEU A 90 1.60 7.39 9.99
CA LEU A 90 1.52 6.27 10.92
C LEU A 90 0.30 6.40 11.84
N SER A 91 -0.27 5.26 12.24
CA SER A 91 -1.25 5.18 13.32
C SER A 91 -0.57 5.26 14.69
N GLU A 92 -1.35 5.48 15.75
CA GLU A 92 -0.85 5.44 17.14
C GLU A 92 -0.30 4.06 17.53
N ASP A 93 -0.96 2.99 17.07
CA ASP A 93 -0.56 1.59 17.35
C ASP A 93 0.39 1.00 16.29
N PHE A 94 1.08 1.85 15.53
CA PHE A 94 1.94 1.40 14.45
C PHE A 94 3.10 0.54 14.96
N PHE A 95 3.41 -0.54 14.23
CA PHE A 95 4.66 -1.26 14.40
C PHE A 95 5.22 -1.79 13.09
N MET A 96 6.51 -2.09 13.09
CA MET A 96 7.22 -2.67 11.96
C MET A 96 8.05 -3.88 12.38
N GLN A 97 8.18 -4.82 11.45
CA GLN A 97 8.94 -6.04 11.61
C GLN A 97 9.94 -6.19 10.46
N PHE A 98 11.23 -6.15 10.80
CA PHE A 98 12.33 -6.36 9.86
C PHE A 98 12.97 -7.74 10.05
N PRO A 99 13.66 -8.29 9.03
CA PRO A 99 14.28 -9.61 9.14
C PRO A 99 15.32 -9.66 10.27
N GLY A 100 15.14 -10.62 11.20
CA GLY A 100 16.05 -10.85 12.32
C GLY A 100 16.07 -9.75 13.38
N ALA A 101 15.08 -8.85 13.39
CA ALA A 101 14.91 -7.81 14.40
C ALA A 101 13.76 -8.16 15.37
N PRO A 102 13.77 -7.67 16.62
CA PRO A 102 12.54 -7.57 17.39
C PRO A 102 11.58 -6.54 16.73
N PRO A 103 10.27 -6.56 17.07
CA PRO A 103 9.34 -5.53 16.62
C PRO A 103 9.81 -4.13 17.01
N MET A 104 9.62 -3.16 16.12
CA MET A 104 9.94 -1.75 16.34
C MET A 104 8.66 -0.91 16.21
N TYR A 105 8.50 0.11 17.05
CA TYR A 105 7.30 0.93 17.15
C TYR A 105 7.53 2.39 16.74
N THR A 106 8.78 2.78 16.51
CA THR A 106 9.14 4.15 16.11
C THR A 106 10.09 4.17 14.91
N LEU A 107 10.11 5.28 14.18
CA LEU A 107 11.05 5.48 13.07
C LEU A 107 12.49 5.62 13.57
N GLU A 108 12.67 6.15 14.78
CA GLU A 108 13.96 6.24 15.46
C GLU A 108 14.57 4.87 15.75
N GLU A 109 13.75 3.90 16.21
CA GLU A 109 14.20 2.52 16.41
C GLU A 109 14.69 1.89 15.10
N LEU A 110 13.98 2.14 13.99
CA LEU A 110 14.41 1.69 12.66
C LEU A 110 15.77 2.28 12.28
N ILE A 111 15.98 3.59 12.49
CA ILE A 111 17.26 4.25 12.17
C ILE A 111 18.39 3.71 13.04
N ALA A 112 18.15 3.51 14.34
CA ALA A 112 19.13 2.95 15.26
C ALA A 112 19.50 1.50 14.88
N TRP A 113 18.54 0.71 14.44
CA TRP A 113 18.76 -0.65 13.94
C TRP A 113 19.51 -0.67 12.59
N ALA A 114 19.17 0.26 11.70
CA ALA A 114 19.72 0.38 10.35
C ALA A 114 21.17 0.89 10.32
N GLY A 115 21.47 1.92 11.12
CA GLY A 115 22.75 2.65 11.10
C GLY A 115 24.01 1.78 11.15
N PRO A 116 24.13 0.78 12.04
CA PRO A 116 25.31 -0.08 12.09
C PRO A 116 25.34 -1.16 10.99
N ARG A 117 24.26 -1.36 10.24
CA ARG A 117 24.11 -2.48 9.28
C ARG A 117 24.53 -2.11 7.86
N TYR A 118 24.36 -0.86 7.46
CA TYR A 118 24.69 -0.37 6.12
C TYR A 118 25.06 1.10 6.16
N ARG A 119 25.95 1.51 5.25
CA ARG A 119 26.27 2.93 5.03
C ARG A 119 25.12 3.64 4.36
N PHE A 120 24.51 2.99 3.36
CA PHE A 120 23.22 3.35 2.79
C PHE A 120 22.57 2.15 2.10
N VAL A 121 21.26 2.23 1.92
CA VAL A 121 20.48 1.31 1.10
C VAL A 121 19.50 2.13 0.25
N LYS A 122 19.27 1.71 -0.99
CA LYS A 122 18.33 2.31 -1.93
C LYS A 122 17.36 1.24 -2.41
N LYS A 123 16.11 1.65 -2.67
CA LYS A 123 15.06 0.78 -3.20
C LYS A 123 14.76 1.17 -4.64
N ALA A 124 14.80 0.19 -5.54
CA ALA A 124 14.24 0.31 -6.88
C ALA A 124 12.91 -0.45 -6.91
N TYR A 125 11.79 0.29 -6.93
CA TYR A 125 10.46 -0.30 -6.94
C TYR A 125 10.07 -0.80 -8.33
N GLN A 126 9.59 -2.04 -8.40
CA GLN A 126 9.04 -2.65 -9.60
C GLN A 126 7.51 -2.53 -9.66
N GLY A 127 6.85 -2.47 -8.50
CA GLY A 127 5.40 -2.38 -8.44
C GLY A 127 4.85 -2.30 -7.03
N PHE A 128 3.58 -1.88 -6.96
CA PHE A 128 2.77 -1.79 -5.76
C PHE A 128 1.47 -2.54 -6.02
N ASP A 129 1.22 -3.59 -5.26
CA ASP A 129 0.03 -4.42 -5.40
C ASP A 129 -0.91 -4.14 -4.23
N VAL A 130 -2.14 -3.68 -4.52
CA VAL A 130 -3.14 -3.31 -3.51
C VAL A 130 -4.21 -4.39 -3.41
N LEU A 131 -4.53 -4.80 -2.19
CA LEU A 131 -5.60 -5.76 -1.89
C LEU A 131 -6.45 -5.25 -0.71
N GLN A 132 -7.71 -5.65 -0.67
CA GLN A 132 -8.53 -5.48 0.54
C GLN A 132 -8.41 -6.76 1.38
N ASP A 133 -8.04 -6.64 2.65
CA ASP A 133 -8.07 -7.79 3.56
C ASP A 133 -9.53 -8.18 3.89
N THR A 134 -9.71 -9.37 4.45
CA THR A 134 -10.99 -9.79 5.05
C THR A 134 -11.40 -8.92 6.24
N GLY A 135 -10.43 -8.28 6.90
CA GLY A 135 -10.63 -7.26 7.92
C GLY A 135 -10.76 -5.83 7.38
N PRO A 136 -10.65 -4.81 8.26
CA PRO A 136 -10.79 -3.41 7.88
C PRO A 136 -9.58 -2.87 7.08
N ALA A 137 -8.44 -3.56 7.10
CA ALA A 137 -7.20 -3.09 6.50
C ALA A 137 -7.17 -3.26 4.97
N ALA A 138 -6.66 -2.23 4.29
CA ALA A 138 -6.11 -2.38 2.95
C ALA A 138 -4.66 -2.84 3.05
N LEU A 139 -4.26 -3.78 2.21
CA LEU A 139 -2.90 -4.30 2.12
C LEU A 139 -2.20 -3.70 0.91
N VAL A 140 -0.95 -3.29 1.09
CA VAL A 140 -0.08 -2.86 -0.01
C VAL A 140 1.22 -3.65 0.04
N TYR A 141 1.53 -4.34 -1.06
CA TYR A 141 2.82 -5.00 -1.23
C TYR A 141 3.70 -4.18 -2.16
N CYS A 142 4.89 -3.79 -1.68
CA CYS A 142 5.91 -3.11 -2.48
C CYS A 142 6.98 -4.13 -2.86
N ARG A 143 7.33 -4.22 -4.13
CA ARG A 143 8.28 -5.22 -4.64
C ARG A 143 9.41 -4.55 -5.38
N GLY A 144 10.60 -5.13 -5.32
CA GLY A 144 11.70 -4.68 -6.16
C GLY A 144 13.07 -5.20 -5.75
N THR A 145 14.08 -4.36 -5.97
CA THR A 145 15.47 -4.68 -5.61
C THR A 145 16.10 -3.61 -4.72
N LEU A 146 17.07 -4.02 -3.89
CA LEU A 146 17.90 -3.17 -3.08
C LEU A 146 19.30 -3.09 -3.65
N SER A 147 19.91 -1.92 -3.51
CA SER A 147 21.33 -1.68 -3.75
C SER A 147 21.89 -0.77 -2.66
N GLY A 148 23.20 -0.83 -2.42
CA GLY A 148 23.79 -0.08 -1.31
C GLY A 148 25.26 -0.35 -1.08
N GLU A 149 25.73 0.14 0.06
CA GLU A 149 27.08 -0.13 0.58
C GLU A 149 27.00 -0.62 2.02
N TRP A 150 27.78 -1.66 2.31
CA TRP A 150 28.04 -2.13 3.67
C TRP A 150 28.87 -1.11 4.46
N PRO A 151 28.98 -1.24 5.80
CA PRO A 151 29.75 -0.29 6.62
C PRO A 151 31.24 -0.19 6.26
N ASP A 152 31.81 -1.23 5.66
CA ASP A 152 33.19 -1.28 5.15
C ASP A 152 33.36 -0.62 3.77
N GLY A 153 32.27 -0.17 3.14
CA GLY A 153 32.22 0.43 1.81
C GLY A 153 32.05 -0.59 0.68
N THR A 154 31.97 -1.89 0.96
CA THR A 154 31.73 -2.91 -0.06
C THR A 154 30.32 -2.74 -0.65
N PRO A 155 30.16 -2.61 -1.98
CA PRO A 155 28.86 -2.42 -2.59
C PRO A 155 28.06 -3.73 -2.68
N PHE A 156 26.74 -3.63 -2.68
CA PHE A 156 25.82 -4.72 -3.00
C PHE A 156 24.71 -4.21 -3.94
N ASP A 157 24.16 -5.11 -4.75
CA ASP A 157 23.11 -4.80 -5.72
C ASP A 157 22.24 -6.04 -6.01
N GLY A 158 21.05 -5.82 -6.59
CA GLY A 158 20.17 -6.87 -7.06
C GLY A 158 19.47 -7.68 -5.97
N ILE A 159 19.46 -7.19 -4.72
CA ILE A 159 18.85 -7.92 -3.59
C ILE A 159 17.33 -7.81 -3.68
N ARG A 160 16.61 -8.91 -3.82
CA ARG A 160 15.15 -8.84 -3.89
C ARG A 160 14.57 -8.45 -2.53
N PHE A 161 13.50 -7.67 -2.56
CA PHE A 161 12.71 -7.37 -1.38
C PHE A 161 11.22 -7.38 -1.68
N ILE A 162 10.45 -7.61 -0.61
CA ILE A 162 9.04 -7.31 -0.54
C ILE A 162 8.73 -6.68 0.82
N ASP A 163 8.03 -5.56 0.79
CA ASP A 163 7.47 -4.93 1.97
C ASP A 163 5.95 -5.09 1.92
N ARG A 164 5.32 -5.35 3.07
CA ARG A 164 3.86 -5.39 3.22
C ARG A 164 3.43 -4.31 4.20
N PHE A 165 2.45 -3.53 3.80
CA PHE A 165 1.84 -2.50 4.64
C PHE A 165 0.37 -2.84 4.90
N GLU A 166 -0.09 -2.57 6.12
CA GLU A 166 -1.51 -2.54 6.47
C GLU A 166 -1.93 -1.07 6.65
N ILE A 167 -3.03 -0.68 6.01
CA ILE A 167 -3.58 0.66 6.05
C ILE A 167 -5.01 0.60 6.58
N GLU A 168 -5.27 1.32 7.66
CA GLU A 168 -6.61 1.50 8.21
C GLU A 168 -6.93 2.98 8.35
N THR A 169 -8.10 3.40 7.88
CA THR A 169 -8.55 4.81 7.99
C THR A 169 -7.54 5.84 7.46
N GLY A 170 -6.75 5.46 6.46
CA GLY A 170 -5.73 6.33 5.85
C GLY A 170 -4.39 6.39 6.60
N LYS A 171 -4.18 5.52 7.59
CA LYS A 171 -2.95 5.42 8.37
C LYS A 171 -2.31 4.05 8.22
N ILE A 172 -0.99 4.00 8.18
CA ILE A 172 -0.21 2.76 8.21
C ILE A 172 -0.22 2.24 9.65
N THR A 173 -0.77 1.04 9.84
CA THR A 173 -0.82 0.34 11.13
C THR A 173 0.30 -0.67 11.27
N ARG A 174 0.80 -1.21 10.15
CA ARG A 174 1.85 -2.21 10.19
C ARG A 174 2.74 -2.16 8.96
N GLN A 175 4.03 -2.41 9.14
CA GLN A 175 4.99 -2.69 8.07
C GLN A 175 5.76 -3.99 8.34
N ASP A 176 5.67 -4.98 7.46
CA ASP A 176 6.52 -6.16 7.48
C ASP A 176 7.49 -6.13 6.30
N VAL A 177 8.77 -6.45 6.53
CA VAL A 177 9.82 -6.43 5.52
C VAL A 177 10.45 -7.80 5.35
N TRP A 178 10.56 -8.26 4.11
CA TRP A 178 11.32 -9.44 3.71
C TRP A 178 12.32 -9.08 2.61
N ASN A 179 13.55 -9.56 2.74
CA ASN A 179 14.58 -9.39 1.72
C ASN A 179 15.69 -10.44 1.85
N ASP A 180 16.45 -10.59 0.77
CA ASP A 180 17.53 -11.57 0.67
C ASP A 180 18.89 -11.04 1.22
N LEU A 181 18.93 -9.95 2.00
CA LEU A 181 20.21 -9.34 2.45
C LEU A 181 21.07 -10.29 3.28
N ALA A 182 20.44 -11.16 4.07
CA ALA A 182 21.17 -12.10 4.94
C ALA A 182 21.98 -13.12 4.12
N GLU A 183 21.46 -13.57 2.98
CA GLU A 183 22.13 -14.53 2.09
C GLU A 183 23.36 -13.91 1.42
N VAL A 184 23.28 -12.64 1.04
CA VAL A 184 24.41 -11.96 0.40
C VAL A 184 25.52 -11.62 1.39
N LYS A 185 25.17 -11.27 2.63
CA LYS A 185 26.18 -11.04 3.68
C LYS A 185 26.94 -12.32 4.08
N ALA A 186 26.36 -13.50 3.89
CA ALA A 186 27.02 -14.77 4.23
C ALA A 186 28.13 -15.18 3.24
N ILE A 187 28.17 -14.57 2.05
CA ILE A 187 29.09 -14.92 0.95
C ILE A 187 30.30 -13.99 0.89
N VAL A 188 30.22 -12.82 1.52
CA VAL A 188 31.28 -11.80 1.61
C VAL A 188 31.99 -11.91 2.95
#